data_AF-A0AAW2T6K2-F1
#
_entry.id   AF-A0AAW2T6K2-F1
#
_cell.length_a   1.000
_cell.length_b   1.000
_cell.length_c   1.000
_cell.angle_alpha   90.00
_cell.angle_beta   90.00
_cell.angle_gamma   90.00
#
_symmetry.space_group_name_H-M   'P 1'
#
loop_
_entity.id
_entity.type
_entity.pdbx_description
1 polymer ?
#
loop_
_entity_poly.entity_id
_entity_poly.type
_entity_poly.pdbx_seq_one_letter_code
_entity_poly.pdbx_strand_id
1 'polypeptide(L)'
;MSSCEKVLPQFPLPTHDVVIQYGFPSEFERNVVAYDEGQSRNLEKIIVLSDALSDLPPVANDEKRDKMSYRKAPETEFQKYIRAAKRGLGGWGLGIITLIAWTSSNFSFPFSQDMMGSSSCETSMGKNPVLYDHLPYPLNDDDYMRVCKIPKRKGANFRDLPGIIIGSDNGVRRAKEPNLMPSGKPWVPDYAINFRDGKSTKPFGRLWWDETVPTVFCFPDPHMRAVLHPEQDRLLSLRECARLQGFHDYYKFCGKLKERYSQVGNAVAVSVGRALGYSLGMAVQKLSGGDEHLMTLPPNFSHSTTTQLQSLLNKSEQ
;
A
#
# COMPACT_ATOMS: atom_id res chain seq x y z
N MET A 1 32.45 -1.28 35.59
CA MET A 1 31.75 -1.56 34.31
C MET A 1 30.28 -1.21 34.50
N SER A 2 29.83 -0.06 34.00
CA SER A 2 28.40 0.28 33.98
C SER A 2 27.70 -0.75 33.09
N SER A 3 26.77 -1.54 33.62
CA SER A 3 25.88 -2.32 32.75
C SER A 3 25.14 -1.30 31.88
N CYS A 4 25.31 -1.40 30.56
CA CYS A 4 24.53 -0.62 29.63
C CYS A 4 23.15 -1.27 29.56
N GLU A 5 22.29 -0.94 30.52
CA GLU A 5 20.91 -1.42 30.54
C GLU A 5 20.19 -0.87 29.31
N LYS A 6 19.78 -1.78 28.43
CA LYS A 6 19.06 -1.47 27.20
C LYS A 6 17.59 -1.27 27.54
N VAL A 7 16.97 -0.23 26.99
CA VAL A 7 15.55 0.02 27.12
C VAL A 7 14.81 -0.73 26.02
N LEU A 8 13.74 -1.44 26.37
CA LEU A 8 12.87 -2.13 25.40
C LEU A 8 11.93 -1.09 24.74
N PRO A 9 11.82 -1.06 23.40
CA PRO A 9 10.88 -0.16 22.73
C PRO A 9 9.42 -0.56 22.96
N GLN A 10 8.56 0.45 23.06
CA GLN A 10 7.11 0.30 23.24
C GLN A 10 6.40 0.16 21.88
N PHE A 11 5.22 -0.45 21.84
CA PHE A 11 4.43 -0.49 20.60
C PHE A 11 3.64 0.82 20.41
N PRO A 12 3.74 1.48 19.25
CA PRO A 12 2.99 2.70 18.98
C PRO A 12 1.50 2.39 18.79
N LEU A 13 0.66 3.11 19.51
CA LEU A 13 -0.79 3.06 19.37
C LEU A 13 -1.24 3.53 17.97
N PRO A 14 -2.37 3.00 17.45
CA PRO A 14 -2.93 3.45 16.18
C PRO A 14 -3.19 4.97 16.14
N THR A 15 -3.02 5.57 14.98
CA THR A 15 -3.28 7.01 14.75
C THR A 15 -4.57 7.27 13.96
N HIS A 16 -5.11 6.23 13.32
CA HIS A 16 -6.30 6.32 12.48
C HIS A 16 -7.42 5.47 13.06
N ASP A 17 -8.65 5.95 12.92
CA ASP A 17 -9.86 5.24 13.31
C ASP A 17 -10.19 4.17 12.27
N VAL A 18 -9.78 2.94 12.55
CA VAL A 18 -10.00 1.79 11.69
C VAL A 18 -10.77 0.73 12.47
N VAL A 19 -11.90 0.31 11.90
CA VAL A 19 -12.64 -0.84 12.41
C VAL A 19 -11.86 -2.11 12.10
N ILE A 20 -11.52 -2.88 13.14
CA ILE A 20 -10.91 -4.20 13.00
C ILE A 20 -11.94 -5.12 12.32
N GLN A 21 -11.73 -5.43 11.04
CA GLN A 21 -12.66 -6.24 10.24
C GLN A 21 -12.49 -7.75 10.44
N TYR A 22 -11.32 -8.19 10.94
CA TYR A 22 -10.98 -9.59 11.12
C TYR A 22 -10.49 -9.84 12.54
N GLY A 23 -10.92 -10.95 13.14
CA GLY A 23 -10.46 -11.34 14.47
C GLY A 23 -8.96 -11.68 14.50
N PHE A 24 -8.38 -11.61 15.67
CA PHE A 24 -7.04 -12.14 15.98
C PHE A 24 -7.18 -13.53 16.61
N PRO A 25 -6.15 -14.38 16.54
CA PRO A 25 -6.15 -15.66 17.26
C PRO A 25 -6.33 -15.43 18.76
N SER A 26 -7.25 -16.16 19.39
CA SER A 26 -7.62 -16.00 20.81
C SER A 26 -6.42 -16.13 21.76
N GLU A 27 -5.43 -16.93 21.38
CA GLU A 27 -4.20 -17.16 22.15
C GLU A 27 -3.33 -15.91 22.29
N PHE A 28 -3.49 -14.93 21.39
CA PHE A 28 -2.69 -13.72 21.31
C PHE A 28 -3.53 -12.44 21.43
N GLU A 29 -4.77 -12.53 21.91
CA GLU A 29 -5.67 -11.38 22.10
C GLU A 29 -5.02 -10.26 22.92
N ARG A 30 -4.34 -10.60 24.02
CA ARG A 30 -3.62 -9.64 24.87
C ARG A 30 -2.41 -8.97 24.21
N ASN A 31 -1.99 -9.44 23.03
CA ASN A 31 -0.84 -8.91 22.31
C ASN A 31 -1.26 -7.89 21.22
N VAL A 32 -2.56 -7.64 21.08
CA VAL A 32 -3.09 -6.73 20.08
C VAL A 32 -2.74 -5.29 20.46
N VAL A 33 -2.05 -4.59 19.56
CA VAL A 33 -1.75 -3.16 19.71
C VAL A 33 -2.97 -2.37 19.26
N ALA A 34 -3.88 -2.13 20.18
CA ALA A 34 -5.07 -1.31 19.99
C ALA A 34 -5.38 -0.55 21.29
N TYR A 35 -6.24 0.44 21.20
CA TYR A 35 -6.82 1.07 22.38
C TYR A 35 -7.95 0.19 22.95
N ASP A 36 -8.21 0.33 24.25
CA ASP A 36 -9.25 -0.42 24.97
C ASP A 36 -10.67 0.00 24.56
N GLU A 37 -11.62 -0.95 24.55
CA GLU A 37 -13.02 -0.68 24.25
C GLU A 37 -13.61 0.39 25.17
N GLY A 38 -14.27 1.40 24.59
CA GLY A 38 -14.87 2.51 25.35
C GLY A 38 -13.91 3.64 25.75
N GLN A 39 -12.59 3.50 25.51
CA GLN A 39 -11.64 4.58 25.71
C GLN A 39 -11.91 5.72 24.71
N SER A 40 -11.95 6.97 25.18
CA SER A 40 -12.03 8.16 24.31
C SER A 40 -10.72 8.32 23.54
N ARG A 41 -10.81 8.46 22.21
CA ARG A 41 -9.64 8.54 21.33
C ARG A 41 -9.81 9.71 20.36
N ASN A 42 -8.73 10.44 20.11
CA ASN A 42 -8.66 11.45 19.06
C ASN A 42 -7.83 10.87 17.90
N LEU A 43 -8.51 10.19 16.98
CA LEU A 43 -7.88 9.52 15.85
C LEU A 43 -8.22 10.23 14.54
N GLU A 44 -7.29 10.17 13.59
CA GLU A 44 -7.50 10.64 12.23
C GLU A 44 -8.49 9.72 11.50
N LYS A 45 -9.18 10.25 10.49
CA LYS A 45 -10.10 9.45 9.68
C LYS A 45 -9.34 8.40 8.88
N ILE A 46 -9.97 7.24 8.66
CA ILE A 46 -9.44 6.22 7.77
C ILE A 46 -9.10 6.79 6.38
N ILE A 47 -7.95 6.41 5.84
CA ILE A 47 -7.52 6.76 4.49
C ILE A 47 -8.18 5.77 3.51
N VAL A 48 -8.95 6.30 2.57
CA VAL A 48 -9.61 5.50 1.52
C VAL A 48 -8.89 5.64 0.17
N LEU A 49 -9.33 4.88 -0.84
CA LEU A 49 -8.73 4.89 -2.17
C LEU A 49 -8.65 6.30 -2.80
N SER A 50 -9.69 7.13 -2.65
CA SER A 50 -9.67 8.50 -3.17
C SER A 50 -8.54 9.32 -2.56
N ASP A 51 -8.33 9.19 -1.26
CA ASP A 51 -7.27 9.92 -0.57
C ASP A 51 -5.89 9.54 -1.08
N ALA A 52 -5.71 8.29 -1.51
CA ALA A 52 -4.44 7.80 -1.98
C ALA A 52 -4.17 8.04 -3.48
N LEU A 53 -5.20 7.97 -4.32
CA LEU A 53 -5.01 7.76 -5.77
C LEU A 53 -5.66 8.83 -6.68
N SER A 54 -6.52 9.73 -6.17
CA SER A 54 -7.33 10.63 -7.01
C SER A 54 -6.54 11.64 -7.86
N ASP A 55 -5.30 11.97 -7.49
CA ASP A 55 -4.43 12.90 -8.21
C ASP A 55 -3.63 12.24 -9.34
N LEU A 56 -3.64 10.90 -9.43
CA LEU A 56 -2.86 10.17 -10.43
C LEU A 56 -3.47 10.34 -11.83
N PRO A 57 -2.64 10.55 -12.87
CA PRO A 57 -3.13 10.65 -14.24
C PRO A 57 -3.67 9.28 -14.73
N PRO A 58 -4.68 9.27 -15.62
CA PRO A 58 -5.16 8.03 -16.21
C PRO A 58 -4.09 7.42 -17.12
N VAL A 59 -4.03 6.08 -17.12
CA VAL A 59 -3.12 5.28 -17.95
C VAL A 59 -3.87 4.09 -18.55
N ALA A 60 -3.42 3.63 -19.72
CA ALA A 60 -3.97 2.46 -20.39
C ALA A 60 -3.46 1.15 -19.77
N ASN A 61 -4.12 0.02 -20.08
CA ASN A 61 -3.72 -1.32 -19.62
C ASN A 61 -2.29 -1.72 -20.07
N ASP A 62 -1.83 -1.19 -21.20
CA ASP A 62 -0.54 -1.48 -21.83
C ASP A 62 0.50 -0.36 -21.63
N GLU A 63 0.28 0.53 -20.66
CA GLU A 63 1.22 1.61 -20.34
C GLU A 63 2.62 1.07 -20.00
N LYS A 64 3.65 1.67 -20.60
CA LYS A 64 5.05 1.22 -20.51
C LYS A 64 6.01 2.32 -20.06
N ARG A 65 5.55 3.56 -19.92
CA ARG A 65 6.41 4.69 -19.54
C ARG A 65 6.74 4.63 -18.05
N ASP A 66 7.98 4.28 -17.72
CA ASP A 66 8.50 4.30 -16.35
C ASP A 66 8.40 5.68 -15.68
N LYS A 67 8.31 6.75 -16.48
CA LYS A 67 8.26 8.14 -16.04
C LYS A 67 7.17 8.89 -16.77
N MET A 68 6.39 9.68 -16.03
CA MET A 68 5.44 10.63 -16.61
C MET A 68 5.28 11.86 -15.70
N SER A 69 4.59 12.89 -16.19
CA SER A 69 4.26 14.05 -15.36
C SER A 69 2.93 13.85 -14.64
N TYR A 70 2.84 14.38 -13.41
CA TYR A 70 1.54 14.59 -12.79
C TYR A 70 0.70 15.54 -13.64
N ARG A 71 -0.62 15.29 -13.68
CA ARG A 71 -1.59 16.20 -14.31
C ARG A 71 -2.27 17.14 -13.32
N LYS A 72 -2.23 16.79 -12.03
CA LYS A 72 -2.88 17.52 -10.94
C LYS A 72 -1.92 17.77 -9.78
N ALA A 73 -2.21 18.84 -9.04
CA ALA A 73 -1.65 19.05 -7.70
C ALA A 73 -2.21 17.99 -6.73
N PRO A 74 -1.51 17.67 -5.62
CA PRO A 74 -2.10 16.81 -4.59
C PRO A 74 -3.34 17.48 -3.99
N GLU A 75 -4.42 16.72 -3.88
CA GLU A 75 -5.72 17.18 -3.38
C GLU A 75 -5.85 16.89 -1.87
N THR A 76 -5.30 15.77 -1.39
CA THR A 76 -5.43 15.31 0.00
C THR A 76 -4.14 15.46 0.82
N GLU A 77 -4.24 15.44 2.15
CA GLU A 77 -3.06 15.45 3.04
C GLU A 77 -2.16 14.23 2.81
N PHE A 78 -2.76 13.06 2.54
CA PHE A 78 -1.99 11.87 2.18
C PHE A 78 -1.20 12.08 0.87
N GLN A 79 -1.83 12.64 -0.16
CA GLN A 79 -1.14 12.92 -1.42
C GLN A 79 -0.03 13.96 -1.26
N LYS A 80 -0.25 14.99 -0.45
CA LYS A 80 0.78 15.99 -0.10
C LYS A 80 1.97 15.32 0.59
N TYR A 81 1.70 14.44 1.55
CA TYR A 81 2.71 13.68 2.28
C TYR A 81 3.51 12.74 1.35
N ILE A 82 2.83 11.91 0.58
CA ILE A 82 3.49 10.88 -0.25
C ILE A 82 4.29 11.47 -1.41
N ARG A 83 3.88 12.66 -1.90
CA ARG A 83 4.59 13.44 -2.92
C ARG A 83 5.67 14.35 -2.36
N ALA A 84 5.77 14.50 -1.04
CA ALA A 84 6.78 15.35 -0.43
C ALA A 84 8.17 14.90 -0.89
N ALA A 85 8.92 15.85 -1.47
CA ALA A 85 10.26 15.59 -1.94
C ALA A 85 11.16 15.13 -0.77
N LYS A 86 12.20 14.36 -1.08
CA LYS A 86 13.28 14.02 -0.15
C LYS A 86 14.07 15.28 0.23
N ARG A 87 13.48 16.18 1.01
CA ARG A 87 14.20 17.26 1.69
C ARG A 87 14.87 16.66 2.92
N GLY A 88 16.20 16.57 2.92
CA GLY A 88 16.96 16.35 4.17
C GLY A 88 17.35 14.92 4.54
N LEU A 89 17.30 13.94 3.63
CA LEU A 89 17.97 12.63 3.83
C LEU A 89 19.33 12.59 3.11
N GLY A 90 20.04 13.71 3.08
CA GLY A 90 21.47 13.75 2.74
C GLY A 90 22.25 13.19 3.93
N GLY A 91 22.51 11.88 3.93
CA GLY A 91 23.41 11.23 4.89
C GLY A 91 22.91 9.91 5.50
N TRP A 92 21.61 9.75 5.75
CA TRP A 92 21.11 8.65 6.59
C TRP A 92 20.69 7.38 5.82
N GLY A 93 20.43 7.49 4.51
CA GLY A 93 20.22 6.29 3.67
C GLY A 93 21.46 5.40 3.58
N LEU A 94 22.65 5.99 3.78
CA LEU A 94 23.91 5.24 3.92
C LEU A 94 24.01 4.63 5.33
N GLY A 95 23.70 5.37 6.39
CA GLY A 95 23.92 4.93 7.78
C GLY A 95 23.07 3.75 8.26
N ILE A 96 21.80 3.66 7.89
CA ILE A 96 20.92 2.54 8.29
C ILE A 96 21.36 1.21 7.66
N ILE A 97 21.91 1.25 6.44
CA ILE A 97 22.42 0.05 5.76
C ILE A 97 23.79 -0.36 6.31
N THR A 98 24.65 0.61 6.70
CA THR A 98 25.93 0.30 7.36
C THR A 98 25.74 -0.40 8.72
N LEU A 99 24.66 -0.11 9.45
CA LEU A 99 24.37 -0.75 10.73
C LEU A 99 23.95 -2.24 10.56
N ILE A 100 23.25 -2.57 9.48
CA ILE A 100 22.86 -3.96 9.14
C ILE A 100 24.07 -4.75 8.59
N ALA A 101 24.98 -4.09 7.89
CA ALA A 101 26.21 -4.71 7.39
C ALA A 101 27.22 -5.05 8.50
N TRP A 102 27.23 -4.32 9.62
CA TRP A 102 28.21 -4.56 10.70
C TRP A 102 27.84 -5.73 11.64
N THR A 103 26.58 -6.18 11.64
CA THR A 103 26.13 -7.31 12.48
C THR A 103 26.16 -8.66 11.77
N SER A 104 26.52 -8.71 10.49
CA SER A 104 26.40 -9.90 9.64
C SER A 104 27.76 -10.39 9.14
N SER A 105 28.66 -10.78 10.05
CA SER A 105 29.98 -11.29 9.70
C SER A 105 30.00 -12.68 9.04
N ASN A 106 28.99 -13.09 8.26
CA ASN A 106 29.00 -14.39 7.54
C ASN A 106 27.96 -14.59 6.41
N PHE A 107 27.40 -13.55 5.79
CA PHE A 107 26.51 -13.74 4.64
C PHE A 107 26.82 -12.77 3.49
N SER A 108 27.59 -13.23 2.50
CA SER A 108 27.81 -12.52 1.24
C SER A 108 26.62 -12.70 0.31
N PHE A 109 25.67 -11.77 0.36
CA PHE A 109 24.79 -11.49 -0.78
C PHE A 109 25.36 -10.32 -1.58
N PRO A 110 25.43 -10.38 -2.92
CA PRO A 110 25.83 -9.24 -3.72
C PRO A 110 24.71 -8.18 -3.68
N PHE A 111 24.82 -7.21 -2.78
CA PHE A 111 23.92 -6.05 -2.73
C PHE A 111 24.24 -5.14 -3.92
N SER A 112 23.33 -5.01 -4.89
CA SER A 112 23.49 -4.10 -6.02
C SER A 112 23.48 -2.65 -5.53
N GLN A 113 24.40 -1.83 -6.05
CA GLN A 113 24.48 -0.38 -5.80
C GLN A 113 23.17 0.38 -6.15
N ASP A 114 22.25 -0.26 -6.86
CA ASP A 114 20.96 0.33 -7.28
C ASP A 114 19.91 0.47 -6.15
N MET A 115 20.09 -0.17 -4.99
CA MET A 115 19.25 0.09 -3.81
C MET A 115 19.62 1.41 -3.11
N MET A 116 20.76 2.01 -3.46
CA MET A 116 21.06 3.39 -3.11
C MET A 116 20.38 4.28 -4.14
N GLY A 117 19.20 4.80 -3.81
CA GLY A 117 18.59 5.87 -4.62
C GLY A 117 19.64 6.94 -4.90
N SER A 118 20.01 7.06 -6.18
CA SER A 118 21.10 7.91 -6.68
C SER A 118 21.10 9.29 -6.01
N SER A 119 22.27 9.70 -5.54
CA SER A 119 22.51 10.99 -4.87
C SER A 119 22.47 12.20 -5.82
N SER A 120 22.25 12.02 -7.12
CA SER A 120 22.07 13.13 -8.06
C SER A 120 20.61 13.62 -8.06
N CYS A 121 20.12 14.07 -6.91
CA CYS A 121 18.96 14.95 -6.90
C CYS A 121 19.46 16.38 -7.09
N GLU A 122 19.64 16.77 -8.35
CA GLU A 122 19.78 18.18 -8.70
C GLU A 122 18.58 18.94 -8.14
N THR A 123 18.85 19.82 -7.17
CA THR A 123 17.89 20.74 -6.60
C THR A 123 17.54 21.83 -7.62
N SER A 124 16.75 21.52 -8.64
CA SER A 124 16.15 22.55 -9.48
C SER A 124 14.78 22.89 -8.92
N MET A 125 14.71 23.97 -8.13
CA MET A 125 13.44 24.68 -7.94
C MET A 125 12.95 25.11 -9.33
N GLY A 126 11.88 24.46 -9.82
CA GLY A 126 11.29 24.75 -11.13
C GLY A 126 11.03 23.56 -12.06
N LYS A 127 11.45 22.33 -11.74
CA LYS A 127 11.08 21.14 -12.54
C LYS A 127 9.75 20.55 -12.07
N ASN A 128 8.83 20.31 -13.01
CA ASN A 128 7.56 19.62 -12.75
C ASN A 128 7.80 18.28 -12.03
N PRO A 129 7.03 17.92 -10.99
CA PRO A 129 7.21 16.67 -10.28
C PRO A 129 7.03 15.49 -11.25
N VAL A 130 7.99 14.56 -11.22
CA VAL A 130 7.98 13.34 -12.04
C VAL A 130 7.30 12.22 -11.25
N LEU A 131 6.36 11.54 -11.90
CA LEU A 131 5.69 10.34 -11.43
C LEU A 131 6.42 9.12 -11.98
N TYR A 132 6.88 8.23 -11.11
CA TYR A 132 7.58 6.99 -11.46
C TYR A 132 6.66 5.78 -11.31
N ASP A 133 6.90 4.75 -12.11
CA ASP A 133 6.33 3.40 -11.94
C ASP A 133 4.79 3.35 -11.98
N HIS A 134 4.12 4.29 -12.66
CA HIS A 134 2.67 4.27 -12.85
C HIS A 134 2.26 3.29 -13.96
N LEU A 135 2.60 2.02 -13.74
CA LEU A 135 2.56 0.93 -14.70
C LEU A 135 1.57 -0.16 -14.25
N PRO A 136 0.42 -0.35 -14.90
CA PRO A 136 -0.43 -1.52 -14.69
C PRO A 136 0.22 -2.78 -15.26
N TYR A 137 -0.15 -3.94 -14.71
CA TYR A 137 0.23 -5.20 -15.33
C TYR A 137 -0.66 -5.46 -16.55
N PRO A 138 -0.09 -5.67 -17.75
CA PRO A 138 -0.88 -5.80 -18.96
C PRO A 138 -1.68 -7.11 -18.93
N LEU A 139 -3.01 -6.99 -19.01
CA LEU A 139 -3.91 -8.12 -19.17
C LEU A 139 -3.77 -8.73 -20.57
N ASN A 140 -3.98 -10.06 -20.68
CA ASN A 140 -4.21 -10.70 -21.97
C ASN A 140 -5.55 -10.25 -22.58
N ASP A 141 -5.74 -10.47 -23.87
CA ASP A 141 -6.92 -9.98 -24.61
C ASP A 141 -8.24 -10.44 -24.00
N ASP A 142 -8.34 -11.71 -23.60
CA ASP A 142 -9.56 -12.26 -23.01
C ASP A 142 -9.89 -11.59 -21.66
N ASP A 143 -8.90 -11.44 -20.79
CA ASP A 143 -9.08 -10.80 -19.49
C ASP A 143 -9.32 -9.30 -19.62
N TYR A 144 -8.66 -8.64 -20.57
CA TYR A 144 -8.93 -7.24 -20.88
C TYR A 144 -10.36 -7.04 -21.37
N MET A 145 -10.86 -7.89 -22.26
CA MET A 145 -12.24 -7.87 -22.72
C MET A 145 -13.24 -8.05 -21.57
N ARG A 146 -12.95 -8.97 -20.63
CA ARG A 146 -13.76 -9.12 -19.40
C ARG A 146 -13.77 -7.85 -18.57
N VAL A 147 -12.60 -7.28 -18.30
CA VAL A 147 -12.46 -6.05 -17.49
C VAL A 147 -13.23 -4.88 -18.12
N CYS A 148 -13.16 -4.73 -19.44
CA CYS A 148 -13.94 -3.73 -20.19
C CYS A 148 -15.47 -3.91 -20.07
N LYS A 149 -15.94 -5.12 -19.77
CA LYS A 149 -17.38 -5.40 -19.53
C LYS A 149 -17.79 -5.20 -18.08
N ILE A 150 -16.86 -5.12 -17.13
CA ILE A 150 -17.20 -4.87 -15.72
C ILE A 150 -17.68 -3.42 -15.57
N PRO A 151 -18.91 -3.18 -15.07
CA PRO A 151 -19.44 -1.83 -14.88
C PRO A 151 -18.54 -0.96 -13.98
N LYS A 152 -18.52 0.36 -14.23
CA LYS A 152 -17.77 1.35 -13.44
C LYS A 152 -18.64 1.86 -12.29
N ARG A 153 -18.92 0.99 -11.31
CA ARG A 153 -19.72 1.28 -10.12
C ARG A 153 -19.22 0.47 -8.93
N LYS A 154 -19.50 0.95 -7.72
CA LYS A 154 -19.19 0.24 -6.47
C LYS A 154 -19.82 -1.16 -6.47
N GLY A 155 -19.04 -2.15 -6.05
CA GLY A 155 -19.45 -3.55 -5.95
C GLY A 155 -19.51 -4.32 -7.28
N ALA A 156 -19.16 -3.70 -8.41
CA ALA A 156 -19.12 -4.39 -9.71
C ALA A 156 -18.04 -5.48 -9.73
N ASN A 157 -18.36 -6.64 -10.27
CA ASN A 157 -17.46 -7.80 -10.31
C ASN A 157 -17.84 -8.78 -11.44
N PHE A 158 -17.20 -9.96 -11.49
CA PHE A 158 -17.49 -10.97 -12.52
C PHE A 158 -18.97 -11.37 -12.63
N ARG A 159 -19.76 -11.16 -11.55
CA ARG A 159 -21.21 -11.39 -11.53
C ARG A 159 -22.01 -10.49 -12.47
N ASP A 160 -21.40 -9.42 -12.97
CA ASP A 160 -21.98 -8.51 -13.96
C ASP A 160 -21.67 -8.93 -15.41
N LEU A 161 -20.85 -9.97 -15.61
CA LEU A 161 -20.50 -10.44 -16.95
C LEU A 161 -21.69 -11.16 -17.62
N PRO A 162 -21.76 -11.18 -18.96
CA PRO A 162 -22.83 -11.89 -19.67
C PRO A 162 -22.80 -13.41 -19.43
N GLY A 163 -23.97 -14.05 -19.49
CA GLY A 163 -24.09 -15.51 -19.51
C GLY A 163 -24.12 -16.20 -18.14
N ILE A 164 -24.42 -15.46 -17.07
CA ILE A 164 -24.60 -16.00 -15.73
C ILE A 164 -25.95 -15.64 -15.12
N ILE A 165 -26.43 -16.52 -14.24
CA ILE A 165 -27.69 -16.40 -13.49
C ILE A 165 -27.33 -16.51 -12.01
N ILE A 166 -27.86 -15.59 -11.20
CA ILE A 166 -27.73 -15.64 -9.73
C ILE A 166 -29.00 -16.30 -9.18
N GLY A 167 -28.83 -17.42 -8.50
CA GLY A 167 -29.94 -18.13 -7.86
C GLY A 167 -30.44 -17.44 -6.58
N SER A 168 -31.57 -17.89 -6.05
CA SER A 168 -32.11 -17.44 -4.75
C SER A 168 -31.16 -17.72 -3.57
N ASP A 169 -30.25 -18.67 -3.73
CA ASP A 169 -29.19 -19.03 -2.79
C ASP A 169 -27.94 -18.13 -2.89
N ASN A 170 -28.00 -17.06 -3.70
CA ASN A 170 -26.89 -16.17 -4.02
C ASN A 170 -25.71 -16.88 -4.73
N GLY A 171 -25.93 -18.09 -5.26
CA GLY A 171 -24.95 -18.85 -6.03
C GLY A 171 -25.00 -18.51 -7.52
N VAL A 172 -23.83 -18.39 -8.14
CA VAL A 172 -23.68 -18.12 -9.58
C VAL A 172 -23.76 -19.41 -10.38
N ARG A 173 -24.52 -19.41 -11.49
CA ARG A 173 -24.65 -20.53 -12.44
C ARG A 173 -24.55 -20.03 -13.88
N ARG A 174 -24.17 -20.88 -14.83
CA ARG A 174 -24.19 -20.54 -16.26
C ARG A 174 -25.61 -20.51 -16.80
N ALA A 175 -25.88 -19.57 -17.70
CA ALA A 175 -27.09 -19.62 -18.51
C ALA A 175 -27.07 -20.84 -19.46
N LYS A 176 -28.24 -21.31 -19.88
CA LYS A 176 -28.37 -22.46 -20.79
C LYS A 176 -27.74 -22.19 -22.16
N GLU A 177 -27.89 -20.97 -22.67
CA GLU A 177 -27.29 -20.57 -23.94
C GLU A 177 -25.86 -20.04 -23.73
N PRO A 178 -24.87 -20.57 -24.47
CA PRO A 178 -23.48 -20.18 -24.28
C PRO A 178 -23.26 -18.76 -24.79
N ASN A 179 -22.96 -17.84 -23.87
CA ASN A 179 -22.48 -16.51 -24.22
C ASN A 179 -20.94 -16.55 -24.32
N LEU A 180 -20.44 -16.51 -25.56
CA LEU A 180 -19.02 -16.65 -25.87
C LEU A 180 -18.41 -15.31 -26.30
N MET A 181 -17.14 -15.13 -25.98
CA MET A 181 -16.30 -14.04 -26.47
C MET A 181 -15.85 -14.32 -27.91
N PRO A 182 -15.28 -13.34 -28.63
CA PRO A 182 -14.71 -13.55 -29.96
C PRO A 182 -13.65 -14.66 -30.03
N SER A 183 -12.94 -14.94 -28.92
CA SER A 183 -11.99 -16.05 -28.82
C SER A 183 -12.64 -17.44 -28.72
N GLY A 184 -13.97 -17.53 -28.69
CA GLY A 184 -14.72 -18.78 -28.49
C GLY A 184 -14.80 -19.24 -27.03
N LYS A 185 -14.13 -18.54 -26.10
CA LYS A 185 -14.19 -18.84 -24.67
C LYS A 185 -15.41 -18.19 -24.00
N PRO A 186 -15.92 -18.74 -22.90
CA PRO A 186 -17.00 -18.11 -22.15
C PRO A 186 -16.53 -16.79 -21.49
N TRP A 187 -17.47 -15.84 -21.36
CA TRP A 187 -17.23 -14.58 -20.64
C TRP A 187 -16.79 -14.83 -19.20
N VAL A 188 -17.49 -15.70 -18.48
CA VAL A 188 -17.14 -16.07 -17.10
C VAL A 188 -16.34 -17.38 -17.12
N PRO A 189 -15.12 -17.43 -16.59
CA PRO A 189 -14.35 -18.68 -16.45
C PRO A 189 -14.94 -19.64 -15.40
N ASP A 190 -14.74 -20.95 -15.55
CA ASP A 190 -15.28 -21.95 -14.60
C ASP A 190 -14.73 -21.78 -13.18
N TYR A 191 -13.46 -21.39 -13.04
CA TYR A 191 -12.87 -21.14 -11.73
C TYR A 191 -13.63 -20.06 -10.95
N ALA A 192 -14.17 -19.04 -11.63
CA ALA A 192 -14.85 -17.92 -10.98
C ALA A 192 -16.22 -18.37 -10.45
N ILE A 193 -16.91 -19.26 -11.17
CA ILE A 193 -18.19 -19.85 -10.78
C ILE A 193 -18.00 -20.80 -9.58
N ASN A 194 -16.92 -21.58 -9.57
CA ASN A 194 -16.66 -22.55 -8.50
C ASN A 194 -16.00 -21.92 -7.26
N PHE A 195 -15.57 -20.66 -7.33
CA PHE A 195 -14.87 -20.00 -6.23
C PHE A 195 -15.79 -19.71 -5.05
N ARG A 196 -15.52 -20.36 -3.90
CA ARG A 196 -16.36 -20.31 -2.68
C ARG A 196 -17.82 -20.66 -2.99
N ASP A 197 -18.04 -21.78 -3.66
CA ASP A 197 -19.36 -22.28 -4.05
C ASP A 197 -20.19 -21.26 -4.85
N GLY A 198 -19.51 -20.44 -5.65
CA GLY A 198 -20.13 -19.40 -6.48
C GLY A 198 -20.68 -18.20 -5.71
N LYS A 199 -20.40 -18.10 -4.40
CA LYS A 199 -20.89 -17.01 -3.53
C LYS A 199 -19.95 -15.81 -3.44
N SER A 200 -18.73 -15.93 -3.97
CA SER A 200 -17.75 -14.85 -3.94
C SER A 200 -18.17 -13.69 -4.86
N THR A 201 -17.74 -12.49 -4.49
CA THR A 201 -17.80 -11.25 -5.31
C THR A 201 -16.41 -10.76 -5.71
N LYS A 202 -15.36 -11.52 -5.37
CA LYS A 202 -13.96 -11.08 -5.54
C LYS A 202 -13.44 -11.15 -6.99
N PRO A 203 -13.66 -12.23 -7.77
CA PRO A 203 -13.12 -12.32 -9.13
C PRO A 203 -13.55 -11.13 -10.01
N PHE A 204 -12.61 -10.56 -10.76
CA PHE A 204 -12.78 -9.35 -11.56
C PHE A 204 -13.47 -8.21 -10.81
N GLY A 205 -13.26 -8.12 -9.49
CA GLY A 205 -13.88 -7.11 -8.64
C GLY A 205 -13.27 -5.74 -8.88
N ARG A 206 -14.13 -4.73 -9.03
CA ARG A 206 -13.76 -3.34 -9.16
C ARG A 206 -13.78 -2.67 -7.80
N LEU A 207 -12.65 -2.06 -7.45
CA LEU A 207 -12.53 -1.25 -6.24
C LEU A 207 -13.27 0.07 -6.43
N TRP A 208 -13.67 0.70 -5.33
CA TRP A 208 -14.30 2.02 -5.37
C TRP A 208 -13.60 3.04 -4.46
N TRP A 209 -13.85 4.31 -4.73
CA TRP A 209 -13.11 5.44 -4.13
C TRP A 209 -13.23 5.53 -2.61
N ASP A 210 -14.35 5.09 -2.04
CA ASP A 210 -14.65 5.09 -0.60
C ASP A 210 -14.29 3.76 0.09
N GLU A 211 -13.57 2.88 -0.60
CA GLU A 211 -13.13 1.59 -0.07
C GLU A 211 -11.65 1.62 0.33
N THR A 212 -11.21 0.54 0.98
CA THR A 212 -9.80 0.26 1.28
C THR A 212 -9.36 -1.03 0.57
N VAL A 213 -8.05 -1.21 0.41
CA VAL A 213 -7.48 -2.51 0.01
C VAL A 213 -6.99 -3.23 1.27
N PRO A 214 -7.62 -4.35 1.68
CA PRO A 214 -7.24 -5.02 2.93
C PRO A 214 -5.78 -5.51 2.94
N THR A 215 -5.29 -5.94 1.78
CA THR A 215 -3.90 -6.38 1.62
C THR A 215 -3.45 -6.14 0.19
N VAL A 216 -2.36 -5.40 0.02
CA VAL A 216 -1.68 -5.24 -1.27
C VAL A 216 -0.83 -6.49 -1.51
N PHE A 217 -1.09 -7.19 -2.61
CA PHE A 217 -0.41 -8.45 -2.93
C PHE A 217 0.79 -8.25 -3.86
N CYS A 218 1.64 -9.26 -3.90
CA CYS A 218 2.84 -9.34 -4.75
C CYS A 218 2.53 -9.41 -6.26
N PHE A 219 1.26 -9.58 -6.61
CA PHE A 219 0.79 -9.59 -7.99
C PHE A 219 -0.70 -9.22 -8.05
N PRO A 220 -1.11 -8.26 -8.90
CA PRO A 220 -2.49 -7.80 -9.00
C PRO A 220 -3.36 -8.74 -9.85
N ASP A 221 -3.50 -9.99 -9.44
CA ASP A 221 -4.31 -10.99 -10.15
C ASP A 221 -5.82 -10.71 -10.03
N PRO A 222 -6.56 -10.43 -11.13
CA PRO A 222 -8.00 -10.22 -11.08
C PRO A 222 -8.81 -11.49 -10.87
N HIS A 223 -8.24 -12.69 -11.04
CA HIS A 223 -9.00 -13.94 -11.09
C HIS A 223 -9.61 -14.34 -9.74
N MET A 224 -9.06 -13.85 -8.62
CA MET A 224 -9.53 -14.20 -7.28
C MET A 224 -9.76 -13.00 -6.36
N ARG A 225 -9.61 -11.77 -6.87
CA ARG A 225 -9.49 -10.56 -6.04
C ARG A 225 -10.09 -9.33 -6.72
N ALA A 226 -10.54 -8.39 -5.88
CA ALA A 226 -10.91 -7.06 -6.32
C ALA A 226 -9.65 -6.20 -6.44
N VAL A 227 -9.22 -5.94 -7.68
CA VAL A 227 -7.98 -5.22 -8.00
C VAL A 227 -8.13 -4.32 -9.23
N LEU A 228 -9.34 -4.20 -9.78
CA LEU A 228 -9.58 -3.31 -10.92
C LEU A 228 -9.67 -1.87 -10.44
N HIS A 229 -9.10 -0.95 -11.21
CA HIS A 229 -9.17 0.48 -10.95
C HIS A 229 -10.64 0.97 -10.94
N PRO A 230 -11.05 1.94 -10.09
CA PRO A 230 -12.44 2.37 -10.00
C PRO A 230 -13.07 2.84 -11.32
N GLU A 231 -12.32 3.56 -12.16
CA GLU A 231 -12.87 4.19 -13.38
C GLU A 231 -12.18 3.77 -14.69
N GLN A 232 -11.10 3.00 -14.60
CA GLN A 232 -10.25 2.65 -15.73
C GLN A 232 -10.31 1.14 -15.95
N ASP A 233 -10.26 0.70 -17.21
CA ASP A 233 -10.39 -0.71 -17.56
C ASP A 233 -9.02 -1.38 -17.50
N ARG A 234 -8.44 -1.42 -16.30
CA ARG A 234 -7.13 -1.98 -15.99
C ARG A 234 -7.05 -2.39 -14.53
N LEU A 235 -6.01 -3.14 -14.21
CA LEU A 235 -5.59 -3.41 -12.83
C LEU A 235 -5.03 -2.13 -12.18
N LEU A 236 -4.98 -2.12 -10.84
CA LEU A 236 -4.19 -1.13 -10.12
C LEU A 236 -2.73 -1.16 -10.61
N SER A 237 -2.14 0.01 -10.77
CA SER A 237 -0.76 0.19 -11.20
C SER A 237 0.22 -0.12 -10.08
N LEU A 238 1.48 -0.33 -10.44
CA LEU A 238 2.55 -0.55 -9.48
C LEU A 238 2.66 0.62 -8.50
N ARG A 239 2.58 1.87 -8.99
CA ARG A 239 2.57 3.08 -8.16
C ARG A 239 1.34 3.18 -7.26
N GLU A 240 0.16 2.81 -7.75
CA GLU A 240 -1.05 2.80 -6.91
C GLU A 240 -0.89 1.82 -5.75
N CYS A 241 -0.41 0.60 -6.02
CA CYS A 241 -0.07 -0.38 -4.98
C CYS A 241 1.01 0.12 -4.02
N ALA A 242 2.04 0.81 -4.54
CA ALA A 242 3.12 1.36 -3.72
C ALA A 242 2.61 2.45 -2.76
N ARG A 243 1.71 3.33 -3.21
CA ARG A 243 1.06 4.32 -2.35
C ARG A 243 0.21 3.66 -1.27
N LEU A 244 -0.53 2.62 -1.60
CA LEU A 244 -1.31 1.84 -0.61
C LEU A 244 -0.41 1.19 0.46
N GLN A 245 0.86 0.91 0.16
CA GLN A 245 1.88 0.46 1.11
C GLN A 245 2.66 1.61 1.80
N GLY A 246 2.31 2.88 1.50
CA GLY A 246 2.94 4.06 2.10
C GLY A 246 4.29 4.45 1.50
N PHE A 247 4.69 3.90 0.35
CA PHE A 247 5.91 4.33 -0.34
C PHE A 247 5.77 5.74 -0.89
N HIS A 248 6.73 6.60 -0.56
CA HIS A 248 6.83 7.93 -1.15
C HIS A 248 7.02 7.84 -2.66
N ASP A 249 6.51 8.82 -3.39
CA ASP A 249 6.50 8.81 -4.85
C ASP A 249 7.89 8.93 -5.48
N TYR A 250 8.88 9.39 -4.70
CA TYR A 250 10.28 9.40 -5.13
C TYR A 250 10.97 8.03 -5.04
N TYR A 251 10.39 7.06 -4.32
CA TYR A 251 10.96 5.71 -4.19
C TYR A 251 10.79 4.95 -5.50
N LYS A 252 11.89 4.41 -6.04
CA LYS A 252 11.93 3.75 -7.34
C LYS A 252 12.09 2.25 -7.16
N PHE A 253 11.38 1.48 -7.97
CA PHE A 253 11.47 0.02 -7.97
C PHE A 253 12.30 -0.46 -9.17
N CYS A 254 13.16 -1.44 -8.93
CA CYS A 254 14.09 -1.96 -9.93
C CYS A 254 13.69 -3.37 -10.40
N GLY A 255 14.14 -3.78 -11.60
CA GLY A 255 13.84 -5.10 -12.16
C GLY A 255 12.63 -5.13 -13.09
N LYS A 256 12.16 -6.33 -13.41
CA LYS A 256 10.98 -6.53 -14.28
C LYS A 256 9.70 -6.13 -13.56
N LEU A 257 8.66 -5.73 -14.30
CA LEU A 257 7.39 -5.26 -13.72
C LEU A 257 6.80 -6.22 -12.67
N LYS A 258 6.80 -7.53 -12.96
CA LYS A 258 6.34 -8.57 -12.02
C LYS A 258 7.15 -8.60 -10.72
N GLU A 259 8.47 -8.45 -10.80
CA GLU A 259 9.37 -8.41 -9.63
C GLU A 259 9.17 -7.13 -8.82
N ARG A 260 8.87 -6.01 -9.47
CA ARG A 260 8.54 -4.75 -8.80
C ARG A 260 7.24 -4.87 -8.00
N TYR A 261 6.19 -5.52 -8.54
CA TYR A 261 4.99 -5.83 -7.76
C TYR A 261 5.30 -6.71 -6.55
N SER A 262 6.19 -7.70 -6.70
CA SER A 262 6.64 -8.52 -5.57
C SER A 262 7.36 -7.71 -4.49
N GLN A 263 8.20 -6.74 -4.87
CA GLN A 263 8.85 -5.84 -3.92
C GLN A 263 7.83 -5.03 -3.12
N VAL A 264 6.80 -4.50 -3.78
CA VAL A 264 5.73 -3.74 -3.10
C VAL A 264 4.89 -4.64 -2.19
N GLY A 265 4.46 -5.81 -2.67
CA GLY A 265 3.58 -6.70 -1.91
C GLY A 265 4.25 -7.39 -0.73
N ASN A 266 5.56 -7.67 -0.80
CA ASN A 266 6.32 -8.26 0.31
C ASN A 266 6.79 -7.23 1.34
N ALA A 267 6.69 -5.93 1.05
CA ALA A 267 7.14 -4.90 1.95
C ALA A 267 6.24 -4.80 3.20
N VAL A 268 6.85 -4.46 4.32
CA VAL A 268 6.11 -3.91 5.46
C VAL A 268 5.68 -2.49 5.11
N ALA A 269 4.42 -2.14 5.40
CA ALA A 269 3.92 -0.80 5.17
C ALA A 269 4.85 0.26 5.79
N VAL A 270 5.24 1.25 4.99
CA VAL A 270 6.28 2.22 5.36
C VAL A 270 5.87 3.02 6.59
N SER A 271 4.58 3.34 6.74
CA SER A 271 4.03 4.03 7.91
C SER A 271 4.19 3.23 9.20
N VAL A 272 3.97 1.91 9.15
CA VAL A 272 4.17 0.99 10.29
C VAL A 272 5.65 0.93 10.65
N GLY A 273 6.52 0.71 9.66
CA GLY A 273 7.97 0.70 9.88
C GLY A 273 8.48 2.01 10.47
N ARG A 274 7.92 3.15 10.05
CA ARG A 274 8.25 4.48 10.57
C ARG A 274 7.80 4.67 12.01
N ALA A 275 6.61 4.23 12.38
CA ALA A 275 6.11 4.30 13.77
C ALA A 275 6.97 3.44 14.71
N LEU A 276 7.30 2.21 14.31
CA LEU A 276 8.20 1.33 15.07
C LEU A 276 9.61 1.91 15.17
N GLY A 277 10.13 2.48 14.08
CA GLY A 277 11.43 3.16 14.05
C GLY A 277 11.48 4.37 14.99
N TYR A 278 10.39 5.13 15.12
CA TYR A 278 10.29 6.20 16.10
C TYR A 278 10.39 5.66 17.53
N SER A 279 9.63 4.61 17.86
CA SER A 279 9.71 3.98 19.18
C SER A 279 11.11 3.46 19.51
N LEU A 280 11.75 2.80 18.54
CA LEU A 280 13.13 2.36 18.68
C LEU A 280 14.09 3.54 18.94
N GLY A 281 13.90 4.66 18.24
CA GLY A 281 14.67 5.88 18.46
C GLY A 281 14.52 6.41 19.89
N MET A 282 13.29 6.47 20.40
CA MET A 282 13.01 6.90 21.78
C MET A 282 13.67 5.98 22.81
N ALA A 283 13.64 4.66 22.59
CA ALA A 283 14.27 3.69 23.48
C ALA A 283 15.81 3.78 23.46
N VAL A 284 16.41 3.93 22.29
CA VAL A 284 17.87 4.11 22.15
C VAL A 284 18.35 5.39 22.83
N GLN A 285 17.57 6.46 22.72
CA GLN A 285 17.86 7.74 23.38
C GLN A 285 17.49 7.74 24.88
N LYS A 286 16.89 6.66 25.39
CA LYS A 286 16.39 6.54 26.77
C LYS A 286 15.38 7.63 27.15
N LEU A 287 14.63 8.12 26.15
CA LEU A 287 13.56 9.10 26.32
C LEU A 287 12.21 8.43 26.59
N SER A 288 12.07 7.14 26.22
CA SER A 288 11.01 6.28 26.71
C SER A 288 11.49 5.60 27.99
N GLY A 289 10.82 5.84 29.11
CA GLY A 289 11.14 5.23 30.40
C GLY A 289 9.86 4.95 31.17
N GLY A 290 9.53 3.68 31.33
CA GLY A 290 8.35 3.20 32.04
C GLY A 290 8.10 1.73 31.74
N ASP A 291 7.38 1.03 32.63
CA ASP A 291 6.98 -0.38 32.45
C ASP A 291 5.80 -0.56 31.47
N GLU A 292 5.36 0.52 30.82
CA GLU A 292 4.28 0.47 29.85
C GLU A 292 4.75 -0.14 28.52
N HIS A 293 3.90 -0.96 27.89
CA HIS A 293 4.20 -1.64 26.64
C HIS A 293 3.70 -0.86 25.39
N LEU A 294 2.93 0.21 25.59
CA LEU A 294 2.32 1.03 24.54
C LEU A 294 2.83 2.47 24.62
N MET A 295 2.87 3.16 23.48
CA MET A 295 3.16 4.59 23.44
C MET A 295 2.23 5.34 22.49
N THR A 296 1.98 6.61 22.79
CA THR A 296 1.26 7.51 21.88
C THR A 296 2.27 8.25 21.00
N LEU A 297 2.03 8.24 19.69
CA LEU A 297 2.84 9.01 18.75
C LEU A 297 2.54 10.52 18.86
N PRO A 298 3.50 11.40 18.52
CA PRO A 298 3.26 12.83 18.49
C PRO A 298 2.07 13.21 17.58
N PRO A 299 1.39 14.35 17.85
CA PRO A 299 0.33 14.85 16.99
C PRO A 299 0.78 14.99 15.53
N ASN A 300 -0.12 14.69 14.57
CA ASN A 300 0.13 14.75 13.12
C ASN A 300 1.31 13.90 12.64
N PHE A 301 1.68 12.83 13.36
CA PHE A 301 2.80 11.96 12.98
C PHE A 301 2.62 11.39 11.57
N SER A 302 1.42 10.94 11.23
CA SER A 302 1.03 10.36 9.93
C SER A 302 1.37 11.25 8.73
N HIS A 303 1.13 12.55 8.85
CA HIS A 303 1.29 13.54 7.78
C HIS A 303 2.61 14.31 7.86
N SER A 304 3.32 14.21 8.98
CA SER A 304 4.61 14.90 9.16
C SER A 304 5.74 14.15 8.49
N THR A 305 6.63 14.87 7.82
CA THR A 305 7.94 14.36 7.39
C THR A 305 8.89 14.23 8.59
N THR A 306 9.94 13.43 8.46
CA THR A 306 10.98 13.29 9.51
C THR A 306 11.56 14.64 9.94
N THR A 307 11.79 15.55 8.98
CA THR A 307 12.30 16.90 9.25
C THR A 307 11.33 17.74 10.08
N GLN A 308 10.02 17.65 9.80
CA GLN A 308 9.00 18.35 10.58
C GLN A 308 8.96 17.81 12.02
N LEU A 309 9.04 16.49 12.21
CA LEU A 309 9.08 15.90 13.56
C LEU A 309 10.34 16.30 14.34
N GLN A 310 11.51 16.29 13.70
CA GLN A 310 12.75 16.70 14.36
C GLN A 310 12.71 18.16 14.82
N SER A 311 12.09 19.04 14.03
CA SER A 311 11.90 20.43 14.43
C SER A 311 10.96 20.61 15.63
N LEU A 312 10.01 19.68 15.85
CA LEU A 312 9.14 19.68 17.01
C LEU A 312 9.87 19.22 18.27
N LEU A 313 10.69 18.17 18.16
CA LEU A 313 11.51 17.67 19.27
C LEU A 313 12.50 18.73 19.78
N ASN A 314 13.17 19.43 18.86
CA ASN A 314 14.13 20.49 19.23
C ASN A 314 13.45 21.72 19.86
N LYS A 315 12.13 21.92 19.65
CA LYS A 315 11.37 23.02 20.25
C LYS A 315 10.83 22.68 21.64
N SER A 316 10.65 21.41 21.99
CA SER A 316 10.27 20.98 23.34
C SER A 316 11.42 21.01 24.35
N GLU A 317 12.65 21.20 23.89
CA GLU A 317 13.86 21.30 24.72
C GLU A 317 14.27 22.75 25.05
N GLN A 318 13.50 23.75 24.59
CA GLN A 318 13.68 25.19 24.91
C GLN A 318 12.52 25.72 25.74
#